data_AF-A0A0V0GAZ0-F1
#
_entry.id   AF-A0A0V0GAZ0-F1
#
_cell.length_a   1.000
_cell.length_b   1.000
_cell.length_c   1.000
_cell.angle_alpha   90.00
_cell.angle_beta   90.00
_cell.angle_gamma   90.00
#
_symmetry.space_group_name_H-M   'P 1'
#
loop_
_entity.id
_entity.type
_entity.pdbx_description
1 polymer ?
#
loop_
_entity_poly.entity_id
_entity_poly.type
_entity_poly.pdbx_seq_one_letter_code
_entity_poly.pdbx_strand_id
1 'polypeptide(L)'
;LKAGIFLSSVTGVSACIAFAISLASAKKKDPKMFQKGASISGEIQESGVELALRALKWGTFYAVSGFSLVCYGIWKMSGAKSMEEFRYKMGSILPKIPKNEIPQSRTEFTGLTDLLTYISNDYGKDATHSKRN
;
A
#
# COMPACT_ATOMS: atom_id res chain seq x y z
N LEU A 1 -8.54 -11.10 -18.25
CA LEU A 1 -7.99 -12.13 -17.32
C LEU A 1 -6.46 -12.25 -17.41
N LYS A 2 -5.85 -12.47 -18.58
CA LYS A 2 -4.39 -12.60 -18.75
C LYS A 2 -3.56 -11.44 -18.17
N ALA A 3 -3.95 -10.19 -18.49
CA ALA A 3 -3.24 -9.01 -17.98
C ALA A 3 -3.35 -8.86 -16.44
N GLY A 4 -4.50 -9.20 -15.85
CA GLY A 4 -4.69 -9.11 -14.39
C GLY A 4 -3.87 -10.13 -13.60
N ILE A 5 -3.75 -11.36 -14.11
CA ILE A 5 -2.91 -12.40 -13.49
C ILE A 5 -1.42 -12.02 -13.58
N PHE A 6 -1.00 -11.44 -14.69
CA PHE A 6 0.38 -10.96 -14.87
C PHE A 6 0.70 -9.76 -13.96
N LEU A 7 -0.23 -8.80 -13.85
CA LEU A 7 -0.02 -7.62 -13.00
C LEU A 7 -0.02 -7.99 -11.51
N SER A 8 -0.87 -8.94 -11.08
CA SER A 8 -0.89 -9.37 -9.69
C SER A 8 0.34 -10.19 -9.30
N SER A 9 0.85 -11.04 -10.20
CA SER A 9 2.07 -11.80 -9.95
C SER A 9 3.30 -10.89 -9.89
N VAL A 10 3.44 -9.94 -10.83
CA VAL A 10 4.58 -9.02 -10.82
C VAL A 10 4.54 -8.09 -9.60
N THR A 11 3.35 -7.65 -9.18
CA THR A 11 3.16 -6.83 -7.97
C THR A 11 3.45 -7.63 -6.70
N GLY A 12 3.03 -8.89 -6.64
CA GLY A 12 3.34 -9.76 -5.50
C GLY A 12 4.85 -9.99 -5.36
N VAL A 13 5.52 -10.32 -6.47
CA VAL A 13 6.97 -10.53 -6.50
C VAL A 13 7.72 -9.22 -6.17
N SER A 14 7.29 -8.08 -6.69
CA SER A 14 7.94 -6.80 -6.42
C SER A 14 7.81 -6.39 -4.95
N ALA A 15 6.64 -6.63 -4.33
CA ALA A 15 6.42 -6.36 -2.91
C ALA A 15 7.33 -7.24 -2.02
N CYS A 16 7.49 -8.53 -2.35
CA CYS A 16 8.40 -9.43 -1.63
C CYS A 16 9.87 -8.98 -1.75
N ILE A 17 10.31 -8.60 -2.95
CA ILE A 17 11.67 -8.12 -3.20
C ILE A 17 11.91 -6.79 -2.47
N ALA A 18 10.98 -5.84 -2.56
CA ALA A 18 11.08 -4.56 -1.89
C ALA A 18 11.15 -4.73 -0.37
N PHE A 19 10.35 -5.64 0.20
CA PHE A 19 10.40 -5.95 1.63
C PHE A 19 11.73 -6.58 2.05
N ALA A 20 12.28 -7.50 1.25
CA ALA A 20 13.59 -8.09 1.49
C ALA A 20 14.73 -7.05 1.43
N ILE A 21 14.68 -6.13 0.46
CA ILE A 21 15.63 -5.02 0.37
C ILE A 21 15.47 -4.09 1.57
N SER A 22 14.24 -3.80 2.00
CA SER A 22 13.95 -2.98 3.18
C SER A 22 14.55 -3.60 4.45
N LEU A 23 14.36 -4.91 4.65
CA LEU A 23 15.01 -5.67 5.73
C LEU A 23 16.54 -5.59 5.64
N ALA A 24 17.12 -5.81 4.47
CA ALA A 24 18.57 -5.72 4.27
C ALA A 24 19.12 -4.31 4.53
N SER A 25 18.37 -3.27 4.18
CA SER A 25 18.73 -1.88 4.46
C SER A 25 18.69 -1.56 5.96
N ALA A 26 17.68 -2.09 6.67
CA ALA A 26 17.57 -2.00 8.11
C ALA A 26 18.74 -2.72 8.81
N LYS A 27 19.14 -3.90 8.30
CA LYS A 27 20.34 -4.62 8.77
C LYS A 27 21.62 -3.81 8.62
N LYS A 28 21.80 -3.11 7.49
CA LYS A 28 23.00 -2.32 7.21
C LYS A 28 23.08 -1.07 8.08
N LYS A 29 21.94 -0.44 8.37
CA LYS A 29 21.86 0.83 9.12
C LYS A 29 22.11 0.64 10.62
N ASP A 30 21.62 -0.46 11.18
CA ASP A 30 21.87 -0.80 12.58
C ASP A 30 22.13 -2.31 12.73
N PRO A 31 23.36 -2.76 12.42
CA PRO A 31 23.70 -4.17 12.50
C PRO A 31 23.65 -4.66 13.95
N LYS A 32 23.97 -3.82 14.94
CA LYS A 32 23.92 -4.20 16.36
C LYS A 32 22.49 -4.30 16.87
N MET A 33 21.58 -3.38 16.58
CA MET A 33 20.17 -3.49 17.01
C MET A 33 19.39 -4.50 16.17
N PHE A 34 19.70 -4.68 14.89
CA PHE A 34 19.08 -5.73 14.08
C PHE A 34 19.61 -7.10 14.45
N GLN A 35 20.92 -7.25 14.64
CA GLN A 35 21.48 -8.49 15.17
C GLN A 35 20.93 -8.70 16.56
N LYS A 36 20.87 -7.72 17.47
CA LYS A 36 20.17 -7.88 18.76
C LYS A 36 18.69 -8.23 18.55
N GLY A 37 17.94 -7.64 17.62
CA GLY A 37 16.58 -8.10 17.28
C GLY A 37 16.50 -9.52 16.70
N ALA A 38 17.59 -9.99 16.08
CA ALA A 38 17.75 -11.32 15.47
C ALA A 38 18.54 -12.33 16.34
N SER A 39 19.16 -11.90 17.45
CA SER A 39 20.07 -12.63 18.37
C SER A 39 19.75 -12.36 19.85
N ILE A 40 18.74 -11.55 20.16
CA ILE A 40 17.83 -11.74 21.31
C ILE A 40 17.15 -13.11 21.20
N SER A 41 17.22 -13.76 20.03
CA SER A 41 17.03 -15.19 19.82
C SER A 41 18.23 -16.07 20.27
N GLY A 42 19.17 -15.58 21.09
CA GLY A 42 20.43 -16.29 21.32
C GLY A 42 20.79 -16.69 22.75
N GLU A 43 20.25 -16.07 23.81
CA GLU A 43 20.70 -16.49 25.17
C GLU A 43 19.73 -16.28 26.34
N ILE A 44 18.80 -15.31 26.35
CA ILE A 44 17.85 -15.13 27.48
C ILE A 44 16.39 -14.91 27.05
N GLN A 45 16.10 -14.69 25.77
CA GLN A 45 14.77 -14.31 25.29
C GLN A 45 14.29 -15.11 24.07
N GLU A 46 14.80 -16.34 23.94
CA GLU A 46 14.37 -17.29 22.91
C GLU A 46 12.86 -17.55 22.98
N SER A 47 12.26 -17.64 24.18
CA SER A 47 10.82 -17.90 24.29
C SER A 47 9.94 -16.73 23.83
N GLY A 48 10.35 -15.47 24.08
CA GLY A 48 9.52 -14.29 23.77
C GLY A 48 9.57 -13.89 22.30
N VAL A 49 10.76 -13.86 21.71
CA VAL A 49 10.95 -13.48 20.31
C VAL A 49 10.49 -14.59 19.37
N GLU A 50 10.71 -15.86 19.71
CA GLU A 50 10.22 -16.97 18.90
C GLU A 50 8.68 -17.06 18.92
N LEU A 51 8.05 -16.82 20.09
CA LEU A 51 6.60 -16.66 20.17
C LEU A 51 6.11 -15.47 19.33
N ALA A 52 6.78 -14.31 19.42
CA ALA A 52 6.38 -13.12 18.68
C ALA A 52 6.52 -13.29 17.17
N LEU A 53 7.61 -13.90 16.69
CA LEU A 53 7.82 -14.19 15.28
C LEU A 53 6.81 -15.21 14.76
N ARG A 54 6.47 -16.24 15.54
CA ARG A 54 5.44 -17.20 15.18
C ARG A 54 4.06 -16.55 15.19
N ALA A 55 3.72 -15.77 16.21
CA ALA A 55 2.46 -15.04 16.28
C ALA A 55 2.32 -14.01 15.15
N LEU A 56 3.39 -13.29 14.80
CA LEU A 56 3.41 -12.34 13.70
C LEU A 56 3.25 -13.04 12.35
N LYS A 57 3.91 -14.19 12.15
CA LYS A 57 3.77 -15.02 10.96
C LYS A 57 2.34 -15.56 10.80
N TRP A 58 1.82 -16.23 11.83
CA TRP A 58 0.48 -16.81 11.81
C TRP A 58 -0.60 -15.73 11.77
N GLY A 59 -0.39 -14.60 12.44
CA GLY A 59 -1.29 -13.44 12.42
C GLY A 59 -1.35 -12.76 11.06
N THR A 60 -0.21 -12.52 10.42
CA THR A 60 -0.19 -11.95 9.05
C THR A 60 -0.82 -12.92 8.06
N PHE A 61 -0.53 -14.22 8.18
CA PHE A 61 -1.12 -15.24 7.33
C PHE A 61 -2.65 -15.32 7.50
N TYR A 62 -3.14 -15.31 8.75
CA TYR A 62 -4.56 -15.33 9.06
C TYR A 62 -5.26 -14.04 8.63
N ALA A 63 -4.62 -12.87 8.79
CA ALA A 63 -5.16 -11.60 8.33
C ALA A 63 -5.30 -11.57 6.80
N VAL A 64 -4.26 -11.95 6.07
CA VAL A 64 -4.28 -11.97 4.60
C VAL A 64 -5.26 -13.03 4.08
N SER A 65 -5.25 -14.24 4.66
CA SER A 65 -6.14 -15.32 4.28
C SER A 65 -7.61 -15.00 4.62
N GLY A 66 -7.88 -14.55 5.84
CA GLY A 66 -9.22 -14.19 6.31
C GLY A 66 -9.81 -13.02 5.52
N PHE A 67 -9.04 -11.96 5.29
CA PHE A 67 -9.50 -10.84 4.47
C PHE A 67 -9.74 -11.26 3.02
N SER A 68 -8.86 -12.09 2.44
CA SER A 68 -9.05 -12.63 1.08
C SER A 68 -10.31 -13.48 0.98
N LEU A 69 -10.60 -14.32 1.98
CA LEU A 69 -11.81 -15.14 2.05
C LEU A 69 -13.08 -14.30 2.22
N VAL A 70 -13.04 -13.23 3.02
CA VAL A 70 -14.17 -12.30 3.17
C VAL A 70 -14.43 -11.57 1.86
N CYS A 71 -13.39 -11.01 1.22
CA CYS A 71 -13.52 -10.38 -0.09
C CYS A 71 -14.05 -11.36 -1.16
N TYR A 72 -13.54 -12.59 -1.16
CA TYR A 72 -14.02 -13.65 -2.05
C TYR A 72 -15.45 -14.07 -1.74
N GLY A 73 -15.84 -14.12 -0.46
CA GLY A 73 -17.19 -14.43 0.00
C GLY A 73 -18.19 -13.36 -0.44
N ILE A 74 -17.85 -12.08 -0.31
CA ILE A 74 -18.65 -10.95 -0.83
C ILE A 74 -18.77 -11.06 -2.35
N TRP A 75 -17.68 -11.39 -3.06
CA TRP A 75 -17.72 -11.60 -4.50
C TRP A 75 -18.61 -12.79 -4.89
N LYS A 76 -18.59 -13.89 -4.14
CA LYS A 76 -19.43 -15.08 -4.35
C LYS A 76 -20.91 -14.85 -4.01
N MET A 77 -21.22 -14.11 -2.94
CA MET A 77 -22.59 -13.75 -2.58
C MET A 77 -23.19 -12.69 -3.52
N SER A 78 -22.37 -11.83 -4.12
CA SER A 78 -22.83 -10.79 -5.02
C SER A 78 -23.47 -11.34 -6.31
N GLY A 79 -23.32 -12.63 -6.64
CA GLY A 79 -23.94 -13.26 -7.82
C GLY A 79 -23.43 -12.74 -9.17
N ALA A 80 -22.51 -11.78 -9.17
CA ALA A 80 -21.90 -11.18 -10.35
C ALA A 80 -20.89 -12.17 -10.95
N LYS A 81 -21.20 -12.70 -12.14
CA LYS A 81 -20.27 -13.57 -12.88
C LYS A 81 -19.06 -12.79 -13.42
N SER A 82 -19.09 -11.46 -13.33
CA SER A 82 -18.05 -10.54 -13.80
C SER A 82 -17.87 -9.35 -12.84
N MET A 83 -16.62 -8.91 -12.65
CA MET A 83 -16.23 -7.69 -11.91
C MET A 83 -16.95 -6.43 -12.44
N GLU A 84 -17.30 -6.46 -13.72
CA GLU A 84 -17.98 -5.38 -14.44
C GLU A 84 -19.45 -5.24 -14.02
N GLU A 85 -20.10 -6.36 -13.74
CA GLU A 85 -21.50 -6.44 -13.31
C GLU A 85 -21.66 -6.04 -11.83
N PHE A 86 -20.67 -6.40 -11.00
CA PHE A 86 -20.53 -5.89 -9.63
C PHE A 86 -20.33 -4.37 -9.61
N ARG A 87 -19.40 -3.86 -10.42
CA ARG A 87 -19.13 -2.42 -10.55
C ARG A 87 -20.37 -1.68 -11.06
N TYR A 88 -21.11 -2.26 -11.99
CA TYR A 88 -22.35 -1.67 -12.51
C TYR A 88 -23.46 -1.64 -11.46
N LYS A 89 -23.70 -2.75 -10.75
CA LYS A 89 -24.72 -2.82 -9.67
C LYS A 89 -24.37 -1.90 -8.50
N MET A 90 -23.13 -1.92 -8.01
CA MET A 90 -22.69 -0.97 -6.97
C MET A 90 -22.71 0.48 -7.46
N GLY A 91 -22.32 0.73 -8.71
CA GLY A 91 -22.41 2.05 -9.32
C GLY A 91 -23.85 2.58 -9.47
N SER A 92 -24.84 1.68 -9.56
CA SER A 92 -26.27 2.05 -9.57
C SER A 92 -26.88 2.25 -8.19
N ILE A 93 -26.29 1.66 -7.14
CA ILE A 93 -26.72 1.82 -5.74
C ILE A 93 -26.20 3.13 -5.16
N LEU A 94 -25.02 3.57 -5.62
CA LEU A 94 -24.46 4.85 -5.21
C LEU A 94 -25.15 6.01 -5.96
N PRO A 95 -25.60 7.07 -5.26
CA PRO A 95 -26.18 8.24 -5.92
C PRO A 95 -25.15 8.84 -6.87
N LYS A 96 -25.51 8.98 -8.15
CA LYS A 96 -24.64 9.59 -9.15
C LYS A 96 -24.36 11.04 -8.75
N ILE A 97 -23.10 11.32 -8.43
CA ILE A 97 -22.63 12.68 -8.19
C ILE A 97 -22.79 13.44 -9.52
N PRO A 98 -23.60 14.51 -9.57
CA PRO A 98 -23.70 15.33 -10.76
C PRO A 98 -22.32 15.91 -11.07
N LYS A 99 -21.86 15.77 -12.31
CA LYS A 99 -20.65 16.45 -12.75
C LYS A 99 -20.95 17.95 -12.70
N ASN A 100 -20.28 18.67 -11.81
CA ASN A 100 -20.40 20.11 -11.74
C ASN A 100 -19.69 20.71 -12.96
N GLU A 101 -20.43 21.41 -13.81
CA GLU A 101 -19.93 22.09 -15.01
C GLU A 101 -19.30 23.46 -14.68
N ILE A 102 -19.12 23.77 -13.39
CA ILE A 102 -18.64 25.05 -12.89
C ILE A 102 -17.28 24.86 -12.18
N PRO A 103 -16.20 25.52 -12.64
CA PRO A 103 -14.84 25.25 -12.19
C PRO A 103 -14.54 26.04 -10.92
N GLN A 104 -14.71 25.43 -9.74
CA GLN A 104 -14.06 25.90 -8.50
C GLN A 104 -14.29 24.89 -7.36
N SER A 105 -13.56 23.77 -7.39
CA SER A 105 -13.27 23.01 -6.16
C SER A 105 -11.83 23.27 -5.73
N ARG A 106 -11.61 23.39 -4.42
CA ARG A 106 -10.31 23.60 -3.73
C ARG A 106 -9.28 22.46 -3.89
N THR A 107 -9.39 21.68 -4.95
CA THR A 107 -8.40 20.70 -5.39
C THR A 107 -7.78 21.27 -6.65
N GLU A 108 -6.92 22.25 -6.49
CA GLU A 108 -6.38 23.09 -7.58
C GLU A 108 -5.48 22.31 -8.55
N PHE A 109 -5.20 21.04 -8.23
CA PHE A 109 -4.50 20.13 -9.11
C PHE A 109 -5.49 19.40 -10.01
N THR A 110 -5.40 19.69 -11.30
CA THR A 110 -6.18 19.03 -12.36
C THR A 110 -5.87 17.53 -12.44
N GLY A 111 -4.74 17.09 -11.88
CA GLY A 111 -4.38 15.68 -11.71
C GLY A 111 -2.98 15.49 -11.12
N LEU A 112 -2.53 14.24 -11.02
CA LEU A 112 -1.18 13.91 -10.52
C LEU A 112 -0.06 14.55 -11.37
N THR A 113 -0.28 14.71 -12.68
CA THR A 113 0.67 15.41 -13.56
C THR A 113 0.85 16.87 -13.15
N ASP A 114 -0.23 17.52 -12.77
CA ASP A 114 -0.26 18.91 -12.32
C ASP A 114 0.41 19.05 -10.94
N LEU A 115 0.12 18.11 -10.04
CA LEU A 115 0.79 17.97 -8.74
C LEU A 115 2.31 17.78 -8.90
N LEU A 116 2.73 16.84 -9.76
CA LEU A 116 4.15 16.57 -10.00
C LEU A 116 4.85 17.75 -10.69
N THR A 117 4.15 18.49 -11.53
CA THR A 117 4.66 19.72 -12.17
C THR A 117 4.83 20.84 -11.14
N TYR A 118 3.89 20.99 -10.21
CA TYR A 118 4.02 21.96 -9.11
C TYR A 118 5.19 21.63 -8.17
N ILE A 119 5.31 20.35 -7.77
CA ILE A 119 6.43 19.90 -6.93
C ILE A 119 7.77 20.09 -7.65
N SER A 120 7.85 19.86 -8.97
CA SER A 120 9.10 19.99 -9.72
C SER A 120 9.48 21.45 -10.02
N ASN A 121 8.52 22.33 -10.29
CA ASN A 121 8.79 23.70 -10.73
C ASN A 121 8.73 24.77 -9.62
N ASP A 122 7.86 24.62 -8.62
CA ASP A 122 7.55 25.69 -7.65
C ASP A 122 8.03 25.41 -6.23
N TYR A 123 8.13 24.15 -5.78
CA TYR A 123 8.60 23.82 -4.42
C TYR A 123 10.06 24.26 -4.13
N GLY A 124 10.84 24.60 -5.17
CA GLY A 124 12.22 25.05 -5.05
C GLY A 124 12.48 26.55 -5.21
N LYS A 125 11.50 27.35 -5.65
CA LYS A 125 11.73 28.77 -6.00
C LYS A 125 11.53 29.73 -4.82
N ASP A 126 10.64 29.40 -3.89
CA ASP A 126 10.32 30.27 -2.75
C ASP A 126 11.48 30.42 -1.75
N ALA A 127 12.39 29.43 -1.69
CA ALA A 127 13.58 29.50 -0.83
C ALA A 127 14.62 30.53 -1.29
N THR A 128 14.55 31.00 -2.55
CA THR A 128 15.55 31.93 -3.12
C THR A 128 15.11 33.39 -3.08
N HIS A 129 13.82 33.68 -2.88
CA HIS A 129 13.28 35.04 -2.87
C HIS A 129 13.26 35.71 -1.46
N SER A 130 13.63 34.98 -0.40
CA SER A 130 13.72 35.51 0.98
C SER A 130 15.14 35.99 1.36
N LYS A 131 16.13 35.82 0.47
CA LYS A 131 17.55 36.15 0.70
C LYS A 131 17.98 37.49 0.06
N ARG A 132 17.04 38.41 -0.18
CA ARG A 132 17.34 39.69 -0.84
C ARG A 132 16.47 40.88 -0.40
N ASN A 133 16.24 41.04 0.90
CA ASN A 133 15.93 42.36 1.48
C ASN A 133 16.60 42.46 2.86
#